data_AF-A0A542UKX2-F1
#
_entry.id   AF-A0A542UKX2-F1
#
_cell.length_a   1.000
_cell.length_b   1.000
_cell.length_c   1.000
_cell.angle_alpha   90.00
_cell.angle_beta   90.00
_cell.angle_gamma   90.00
#
_symmetry.space_group_name_H-M   'P 1'
#
loop_
_entity.id
_entity.type
_entity.pdbx_description
1 polymer ?
#
loop_
_entity_poly.entity_id
_entity_poly.type
_entity_poly.pdbx_seq_one_letter_code
_entity_poly.pdbx_strand_id
1 'polypeptide(L)'
;MSAGGTGQTEADRGEAGGVRTALAGLTTRGRSFLAAGIAAAICAYVLGQSDLLRVGLLLAALPLICATVVYRTRYRVAGTRRLSPARVPAGSEARVHLRMDNVSRLPTGLLMLQDRVPYVLGPRPRFVLDRVEPGGRREVSYRVRSDLRGRYPLGPLQLRLTDPFGMCELTRSFSAFDTLTVIPRVEPLAPVRFSGEAKGYGDGRQRSLALAGEDDVIPRGYRYGDDLRRVHWRSTARYGELMVRREEQPRRSRCTVLLDTRGGAYEGAGPDSAFEWAVSGAASVLVHMLERGSSVRLLTDSGSVVPGHGADGFAGTGQETAEAAGLMMDTLAVIDHSDGTGLSRAYDVLRGGNEGLLVAFLGDLDEEQAATVAKMSRRSGGAVAFVLDPDTWVREATDVPRPGGRHAERLRMLREAGWTALSVPRGAALNALWQQADRERSGLAAVGGEATR
;
A
#
# COMPACT_ATOMS: atom_id res chain seq x y z
N MET A 1 28.52 -55.46 -22.92
CA MET A 1 29.67 -54.82 -23.60
C MET A 1 29.20 -53.43 -24.02
N SER A 2 29.66 -52.40 -23.30
CA SER A 2 30.50 -51.28 -23.80
C SER A 2 29.69 -50.25 -24.62
N ALA A 3 29.74 -48.94 -24.45
CA ALA A 3 30.34 -47.94 -23.55
C ALA A 3 29.51 -46.65 -23.83
N GLY A 4 29.24 -45.74 -22.90
CA GLY A 4 30.18 -44.75 -22.38
C GLY A 4 30.19 -43.46 -23.23
N GLY A 5 29.70 -42.35 -22.67
CA GLY A 5 30.19 -41.01 -22.99
C GLY A 5 29.20 -39.99 -23.56
N THR A 6 28.57 -39.20 -22.69
CA THR A 6 28.13 -37.81 -22.98
C THR A 6 27.95 -37.05 -21.66
N GLY A 7 29.06 -36.70 -21.00
CA GLY A 7 29.05 -35.97 -19.73
C GLY A 7 30.06 -34.82 -19.65
N GLN A 8 30.53 -34.31 -20.80
CA GLN A 8 31.65 -33.35 -20.82
C GLN A 8 31.39 -32.02 -21.55
N THR A 9 30.23 -31.83 -22.19
CA THR A 9 30.03 -30.66 -23.08
C THR A 9 29.34 -29.46 -22.43
N GLU A 10 28.85 -29.57 -21.19
CA GLU A 10 28.11 -28.49 -20.52
C GLU A 10 28.99 -27.63 -19.58
N ALA A 11 30.12 -28.17 -19.10
CA ALA A 11 31.09 -27.43 -18.28
C ALA A 11 31.91 -26.40 -19.09
N ASP A 12 32.19 -26.71 -20.36
CA ASP A 12 33.12 -25.92 -21.20
C ASP A 12 32.47 -24.64 -21.79
N ARG A 13 31.14 -24.60 -21.93
CA ARG A 13 30.40 -23.37 -22.30
C ARG A 13 30.36 -22.32 -21.19
N GLY A 14 30.50 -22.75 -19.93
CA GLY A 14 30.59 -21.83 -18.78
C GLY A 14 31.94 -21.12 -18.69
N GLU A 15 33.04 -21.81 -19.05
CA GLU A 15 34.40 -21.27 -18.98
C GLU A 15 34.70 -20.26 -20.11
N ALA A 16 34.29 -20.54 -21.35
CA ALA A 16 34.49 -19.63 -22.48
C ALA A 16 33.71 -18.30 -22.34
N GLY A 17 32.53 -18.33 -21.70
CA GLY A 17 31.78 -17.13 -21.31
C GLY A 17 32.42 -16.40 -20.12
N GLY A 18 33.06 -17.14 -19.22
CA GLY A 18 33.74 -16.62 -18.03
C GLY A 18 34.95 -15.75 -18.33
N VAL A 19 35.83 -16.19 -19.24
CA VAL A 19 37.05 -15.44 -19.60
C VAL A 19 36.70 -14.13 -20.33
N ARG A 20 35.71 -14.15 -21.24
CA ARG A 20 35.24 -12.92 -21.92
C ARG A 20 34.59 -11.94 -20.94
N THR A 21 33.83 -12.45 -19.96
CA THR A 21 33.23 -11.62 -18.90
C THR A 21 34.27 -11.06 -17.94
N ALA A 22 35.34 -11.82 -17.64
CA ALA A 22 36.44 -11.39 -16.80
C ALA A 22 37.29 -10.31 -17.49
N LEU A 23 37.57 -10.45 -18.79
CA LEU A 23 38.28 -9.45 -19.60
C LEU A 23 37.43 -8.18 -19.82
N ALA A 24 36.11 -8.30 -19.89
CA ALA A 24 35.20 -7.14 -19.93
C ALA A 24 35.22 -6.33 -18.63
N GLY A 25 35.62 -6.94 -17.52
CA GLY A 25 35.81 -6.27 -16.22
C GLY A 25 37.15 -5.53 -16.07
N LEU A 26 38.07 -5.59 -17.05
CA LEU A 26 39.34 -4.85 -16.95
C LEU A 26 39.10 -3.34 -17.01
N THR A 27 39.59 -2.62 -15.99
CA THR A 27 39.55 -1.16 -15.95
C THR A 27 40.54 -0.57 -16.94
N THR A 28 40.51 0.76 -17.15
CA THR A 28 41.51 1.44 -17.98
C THR A 28 42.95 1.11 -17.54
N ARG A 29 43.20 1.02 -16.22
CA ARG A 29 44.51 0.62 -15.68
C ARG A 29 44.88 -0.80 -16.06
N GLY A 30 43.96 -1.76 -15.89
CA GLY A 30 44.20 -3.16 -16.26
C GLY A 30 44.48 -3.33 -17.74
N ARG A 31 43.76 -2.60 -18.61
CA ARG A 31 43.97 -2.60 -20.06
C ARG A 31 45.31 -1.99 -20.44
N SER A 32 45.72 -0.89 -19.81
CA SER A 32 47.03 -0.27 -20.05
C SER A 32 48.19 -1.17 -19.62
N PHE A 33 48.10 -1.83 -18.46
CA PHE A 33 49.12 -2.77 -18.01
C PHE A 33 49.23 -4.00 -18.92
N LEU A 34 48.08 -4.53 -19.36
CA LEU A 34 48.06 -5.65 -20.31
C LEU A 34 48.67 -5.25 -21.66
N ALA A 35 48.31 -4.08 -22.19
CA ALA A 35 48.86 -3.56 -23.44
C ALA A 35 50.37 -3.27 -23.34
N ALA A 36 50.83 -2.67 -22.24
CA ALA A 36 52.25 -2.42 -21.99
C ALA A 36 53.04 -3.74 -21.86
N GLY A 37 52.48 -4.75 -21.19
CA GLY A 37 53.09 -6.07 -21.08
C GLY A 37 53.23 -6.77 -22.44
N ILE A 38 52.18 -6.71 -23.28
CA ILE A 38 52.22 -7.25 -24.64
C ILE A 38 53.25 -6.50 -25.51
N ALA A 39 53.25 -5.17 -25.47
CA ALA A 39 54.22 -4.36 -26.21
C ALA A 39 55.67 -4.67 -25.79
N ALA A 40 55.94 -4.76 -24.48
CA ALA A 40 57.24 -5.13 -23.95
C ALA A 40 57.67 -6.54 -24.40
N ALA A 41 56.74 -7.51 -24.42
CA ALA A 41 57.02 -8.86 -24.91
C ALA A 41 57.38 -8.88 -26.41
N ILE A 42 56.68 -8.09 -27.24
CA ILE A 42 56.98 -7.95 -28.67
C ILE A 42 58.36 -7.31 -28.85
N CYS A 43 58.66 -6.22 -28.15
CA CYS A 43 59.97 -5.58 -28.20
C CYS A 43 61.09 -6.54 -27.75
N ALA A 44 60.87 -7.33 -26.70
CA ALA A 44 61.81 -8.32 -26.22
C ALA A 44 62.13 -9.39 -27.27
N TYR A 45 61.12 -9.85 -28.00
CA TYR A 45 61.28 -10.81 -29.09
C TYR A 45 62.10 -10.22 -30.25
N VAL A 46 61.83 -8.97 -30.65
CA VAL A 46 62.55 -8.28 -31.74
C VAL A 46 64.01 -7.97 -31.36
N LEU A 47 64.24 -7.55 -30.11
CA LEU A 47 65.57 -7.18 -29.60
C LEU A 47 66.39 -8.37 -29.09
N GLY A 48 65.80 -9.57 -28.99
CA GLY A 48 66.45 -10.76 -28.43
C GLY A 48 66.77 -10.68 -26.93
N GLN A 49 66.13 -9.77 -26.20
CA GLN A 49 66.48 -9.47 -24.81
C GLN A 49 65.55 -10.19 -23.83
N SER A 50 66.07 -11.26 -23.20
CA SER A 50 65.30 -12.13 -22.31
C SER A 50 64.78 -11.44 -21.04
N ASP A 51 65.49 -10.44 -20.52
CA ASP A 51 65.05 -9.70 -19.33
C ASP A 51 63.82 -8.82 -19.60
N LEU A 52 63.71 -8.25 -20.80
CA LEU A 52 62.53 -7.46 -21.19
C LEU A 52 61.29 -8.35 -21.32
N LEU A 53 61.47 -9.60 -21.75
CA LEU A 53 60.39 -10.59 -21.83
C LEU A 53 59.83 -10.92 -20.44
N ARG A 54 60.70 -11.07 -19.43
CA ARG A 54 60.27 -11.33 -18.04
C ARG A 54 59.43 -10.19 -17.49
N VAL A 55 59.83 -8.94 -17.74
CA VAL A 55 59.08 -7.75 -17.33
C VAL A 55 57.74 -7.67 -18.06
N GLY A 56 57.73 -7.89 -19.38
CA GLY A 56 56.50 -7.91 -20.19
C GLY A 56 55.51 -8.98 -19.71
N LEU A 57 56.00 -10.19 -19.40
CA LEU A 57 55.19 -11.28 -18.87
C LEU A 57 54.60 -10.94 -17.49
N LEU A 58 55.39 -10.35 -16.59
CA LEU A 58 54.92 -9.93 -15.26
C LEU A 58 53.80 -8.88 -15.38
N LEU A 59 53.99 -7.87 -16.24
CA LEU A 59 53.02 -6.81 -16.49
C LEU A 59 51.71 -7.34 -17.08
N ALA A 60 51.79 -8.33 -17.97
CA ALA A 60 50.61 -8.97 -18.55
C ALA A 60 49.93 -9.96 -17.59
N ALA A 61 50.71 -10.67 -16.75
CA ALA A 61 50.19 -11.66 -15.82
C ALA A 61 49.38 -11.03 -14.68
N LEU A 62 49.81 -9.87 -14.16
CA LEU A 62 49.15 -9.20 -13.04
C LEU A 62 47.65 -8.92 -13.27
N PRO A 63 47.20 -8.25 -14.36
CA PRO A 63 45.78 -8.01 -14.61
C PRO A 63 44.98 -9.31 -14.84
N LEU A 64 45.60 -10.35 -15.42
CA LEU A 64 44.96 -11.66 -15.61
C LEU A 64 44.75 -12.40 -14.28
N ILE A 65 45.71 -12.32 -13.36
CA ILE A 65 45.60 -12.86 -12.01
C ILE A 65 44.50 -12.12 -11.25
N CYS A 66 44.50 -10.78 -11.28
CA CYS A 66 43.45 -9.97 -10.65
C CYS A 66 42.06 -10.32 -11.18
N ALA A 67 41.89 -10.41 -12.51
CA ALA A 67 40.62 -10.78 -13.12
C ALA A 67 40.14 -12.18 -12.69
N THR A 68 41.06 -13.15 -12.63
CA THR A 68 40.78 -14.53 -12.20
C THR A 68 40.34 -14.60 -10.74
N VAL A 69 41.02 -13.87 -9.85
CA VAL A 69 40.70 -13.80 -8.41
C VAL A 69 39.32 -13.17 -8.20
N VAL A 70 39.04 -12.03 -8.85
CA VAL A 70 37.74 -11.34 -8.72
C VAL A 70 36.61 -12.19 -9.29
N TYR A 71 36.82 -12.83 -10.45
CA TYR A 71 35.83 -13.70 -11.07
C TYR A 71 35.49 -14.92 -10.19
N ARG A 72 36.50 -15.57 -9.59
CA ARG A 72 36.27 -16.69 -8.64
C ARG A 72 35.55 -16.25 -7.36
N THR A 73 35.83 -15.05 -6.87
CA THR A 73 35.21 -14.49 -5.66
C THR A 73 33.72 -14.19 -5.89
N ARG A 74 33.34 -13.76 -7.10
CA ARG A 74 31.95 -13.43 -7.49
C ARG A 74 30.92 -14.49 -7.10
N TYR A 75 31.22 -15.77 -7.38
CA TYR A 75 30.27 -16.87 -7.21
C TYR A 75 30.05 -17.26 -5.74
N ARG A 76 30.81 -16.68 -4.81
CA ARG A 76 30.83 -17.09 -3.41
C ARG A 76 30.37 -16.00 -2.44
N VAL A 77 29.67 -14.99 -2.93
CA VAL A 77 29.03 -13.96 -2.10
C VAL A 77 27.51 -14.03 -2.28
N ALA A 78 26.75 -14.11 -1.18
CA ALA A 78 25.30 -14.03 -1.18
C ALA A 78 24.86 -12.68 -0.60
N GLY A 79 23.86 -12.06 -1.22
CA GLY A 79 23.29 -10.79 -0.78
C GLY A 79 21.80 -10.95 -0.56
N THR A 80 21.30 -10.45 0.57
CA THR A 80 19.87 -10.42 0.89
C THR A 80 19.47 -9.02 1.33
N ARG A 81 18.23 -8.65 1.02
CA ARG A 81 17.60 -7.43 1.51
C ARG A 81 16.38 -7.82 2.33
N ARG A 82 16.15 -7.08 3.42
CA ARG A 82 14.92 -7.15 4.21
C ARG A 82 14.43 -5.75 4.49
N LEU A 83 13.14 -5.54 4.28
CA LEU A 83 12.45 -4.29 4.57
C LEU A 83 11.62 -4.44 5.84
N SER A 84 11.78 -3.52 6.79
CA SER A 84 11.05 -3.55 8.06
C SER A 84 10.60 -2.15 8.49
N PRO A 85 9.27 -1.90 8.60
CA PRO A 85 8.17 -2.71 8.09
C PRO A 85 7.99 -2.53 6.56
N ALA A 86 7.33 -3.48 5.89
CA ALA A 86 7.06 -3.42 4.45
C ALA A 86 5.90 -2.48 4.07
N ARG A 87 5.07 -2.12 5.05
CA ARG A 87 3.96 -1.18 4.92
C ARG A 87 4.14 -0.06 5.95
N VAL A 88 4.12 1.20 5.50
CA VAL A 88 4.26 2.39 6.36
C VAL A 88 3.28 3.49 5.94
N PRO A 89 2.75 4.30 6.87
CA PRO A 89 2.03 5.51 6.51
C PRO A 89 2.92 6.54 5.81
N ALA A 90 2.34 7.33 4.91
CA ALA A 90 3.04 8.44 4.28
C ALA A 90 3.67 9.39 5.32
N GLY A 91 4.92 9.78 5.10
CA GLY A 91 5.75 10.56 6.02
C GLY A 91 6.46 9.75 7.11
N SER A 92 6.19 8.44 7.22
CA SER A 92 6.89 7.56 8.16
C SER A 92 8.15 6.94 7.54
N GLU A 93 9.14 6.62 8.39
CA GLU A 93 10.39 5.98 7.97
C GLU A 93 10.26 4.45 7.99
N ALA A 94 10.79 3.77 6.97
CA ALA A 94 11.06 2.34 6.98
C ALA A 94 12.57 2.08 6.96
N ARG A 95 13.02 0.97 7.55
CA ARG A 95 14.43 0.58 7.54
C ARG A 95 14.67 -0.58 6.57
N VAL A 96 15.64 -0.38 5.68
CA VAL A 96 16.13 -1.43 4.79
C VAL A 96 17.40 -2.00 5.39
N HIS A 97 17.40 -3.31 5.60
CA HIS A 97 18.55 -4.08 6.07
C HIS A 97 19.14 -4.84 4.89
N LEU A 98 20.40 -4.56 4.58
CA LEU A 98 21.17 -5.27 3.58
C LEU A 98 22.15 -6.19 4.30
N ARG A 99 22.16 -7.46 3.93
CA ARG A 99 23.05 -8.45 4.49
C ARG A 99 23.84 -9.12 3.39
N MET A 100 25.15 -9.14 3.58
CA MET A 100 26.13 -9.78 2.70
C MET A 100 26.80 -10.92 3.45
N ASP A 101 26.71 -12.13 2.90
CA ASP A 101 27.32 -13.34 3.45
C ASP A 101 28.43 -13.82 2.51
N ASN A 102 29.64 -13.99 3.04
CA ASN A 102 30.75 -14.61 2.32
C ASN A 102 30.69 -16.13 2.49
N VAL A 103 30.17 -16.84 1.49
CA VAL A 103 30.07 -18.31 1.52
C VAL A 103 31.36 -19.01 1.08
N SER A 104 32.47 -18.26 0.95
CA SER A 104 33.78 -18.80 0.59
C SER A 104 34.66 -19.10 1.79
N ARG A 105 35.72 -19.88 1.53
CA ARG A 105 36.82 -20.13 2.47
C ARG A 105 37.93 -19.07 2.42
N LEU A 106 37.77 -18.02 1.59
CA LEU A 106 38.75 -16.96 1.40
C LEU A 106 38.17 -15.61 1.84
N PRO A 107 39.00 -14.67 2.32
CA PRO A 107 38.54 -13.32 2.58
C PRO A 107 38.14 -12.63 1.27
N THR A 108 37.09 -11.82 1.32
CA THR A 108 36.69 -11.00 0.17
C THR A 108 37.52 -9.71 0.10
N GLY A 109 37.75 -9.18 -1.11
CA GLY A 109 38.33 -7.85 -1.30
C GLY A 109 37.40 -6.71 -0.86
N LEU A 110 37.72 -5.48 -1.27
CA LEU A 110 36.84 -4.33 -1.04
C LEU A 110 35.54 -4.51 -1.83
N LEU A 111 34.42 -4.39 -1.14
CA LEU A 111 33.09 -4.56 -1.70
C LEU A 111 32.36 -3.22 -1.70
N MET A 112 31.75 -2.87 -2.82
CA MET A 112 30.83 -1.74 -2.89
C MET A 112 29.43 -2.26 -3.10
N LEU A 113 28.58 -2.07 -2.10
CA LEU A 113 27.17 -2.40 -2.15
C LEU A 113 26.37 -1.17 -2.56
N GLN A 114 25.54 -1.32 -3.57
CA GLN A 114 24.67 -0.26 -4.07
C GLN A 114 23.26 -0.82 -4.21
N ASP A 115 22.29 -0.17 -3.58
CA ASP A 115 20.88 -0.50 -3.80
C ASP A 115 20.24 0.52 -4.73
N ARG A 116 19.27 0.08 -5.53
CA ARG A 116 18.52 0.98 -6.41
C ARG A 116 17.18 1.28 -5.76
N VAL A 117 16.99 2.54 -5.40
CA VAL A 117 15.73 3.03 -4.82
C VAL A 117 15.12 4.09 -5.74
N PRO A 118 13.77 4.17 -5.85
CA PRO A 118 13.10 5.27 -6.52
C PRO A 118 13.49 6.61 -5.89
N TYR A 119 13.61 7.66 -6.70
CA TYR A 119 14.08 8.98 -6.26
C TYR A 119 13.20 9.59 -5.15
N VAL A 120 11.90 9.29 -5.16
CA VAL A 120 10.94 9.72 -4.14
C VAL A 120 11.33 9.23 -2.73
N LEU A 121 12.06 8.11 -2.62
CA LEU A 121 12.53 7.56 -1.36
C LEU A 121 13.90 8.10 -0.90
N GLY A 122 14.55 8.93 -1.72
CA GLY A 122 15.86 9.51 -1.47
C GLY A 122 16.95 9.09 -2.47
N PRO A 123 18.22 9.44 -2.18
CA PRO A 123 19.35 9.13 -3.06
C PRO A 123 19.67 7.64 -3.07
N ARG A 124 20.35 7.18 -4.13
CA ARG A 124 20.80 5.78 -4.24
C ARG A 124 21.84 5.47 -3.16
N PRO A 125 21.55 4.59 -2.18
CA PRO A 125 22.46 4.32 -1.10
C PRO A 125 23.65 3.49 -1.59
N ARG A 126 24.85 3.87 -1.16
CA ARG A 126 26.12 3.23 -1.51
C ARG A 126 26.91 2.99 -0.23
N PHE A 127 27.37 1.76 -0.03
CA PHE A 127 28.16 1.36 1.12
C PHE A 127 29.44 0.71 0.62
N VAL A 128 30.57 1.15 1.17
CA VAL A 128 31.82 0.43 1.03
C VAL A 128 31.94 -0.49 2.24
N LEU A 129 32.03 -1.79 1.98
CA LEU A 129 32.27 -2.79 3.00
C LEU A 129 33.73 -3.21 2.91
N ASP A 130 34.39 -3.20 4.06
CA ASP A 130 35.71 -3.76 4.22
C ASP A 130 35.69 -5.28 3.99
N ARG A 131 36.90 -5.86 3.99
CA ARG A 131 37.14 -7.29 3.85
C ARG A 131 36.16 -8.11 4.71
N VAL A 132 35.43 -9.01 4.07
CA VAL A 132 34.59 -10.01 4.75
C VAL A 132 35.39 -11.28 4.94
N GLU A 133 35.49 -11.74 6.18
CA GLU A 133 36.19 -12.97 6.57
C GLU A 133 35.58 -14.21 5.89
N PRO A 134 36.33 -15.32 5.77
CA PRO A 134 35.77 -16.61 5.34
C PRO A 134 34.54 -17.00 6.19
N GLY A 135 33.41 -17.30 5.56
CA GLY A 135 32.16 -17.57 6.29
C GLY A 135 31.56 -16.36 7.03
N GLY A 136 32.18 -15.18 6.92
CA GLY A 136 31.79 -13.97 7.62
C GLY A 136 30.56 -13.31 7.01
N ARG A 137 29.95 -12.42 7.79
CA ARG A 137 28.76 -11.65 7.39
C ARG A 137 28.95 -10.17 7.67
N ARG A 138 28.41 -9.31 6.81
CA ARG A 138 28.34 -7.86 7.01
C ARG A 138 26.91 -7.38 6.78
N GLU A 139 26.44 -6.53 7.68
CA GLU A 139 25.10 -5.97 7.64
C GLU A 139 25.21 -4.45 7.63
N VAL A 140 24.47 -3.82 6.72
CA VAL A 140 24.33 -2.36 6.66
C VAL A 140 22.85 -2.03 6.53
N SER A 141 22.44 -0.90 7.11
CA SER A 141 21.06 -0.47 7.05
C SER A 141 20.94 0.99 6.67
N TYR A 142 19.89 1.31 5.93
CA TYR A 142 19.53 2.68 5.60
C TYR A 142 18.04 2.90 5.79
N ARG A 143 17.65 4.18 5.84
CA ARG A 143 16.28 4.60 6.03
C ARG A 143 15.71 5.11 4.73
N VAL A 144 14.43 4.84 4.51
CA VAL A 144 13.65 5.35 3.38
C VAL A 144 12.37 5.97 3.92
N ARG A 145 11.94 7.05 3.29
CA ARG A 145 10.71 7.77 3.61
C ARG A 145 10.11 8.34 2.33
N SER A 146 8.80 8.31 2.21
CA SER A 146 8.04 9.01 1.17
C SER A 146 6.92 9.78 1.82
N ASP A 147 6.69 11.02 1.41
CA ASP A 147 5.48 11.77 1.77
C ASP A 147 4.32 11.49 0.80
N LEU A 148 4.60 10.85 -0.34
CA LEU A 148 3.58 10.40 -1.30
C LEU A 148 3.25 8.93 -1.08
N ARG A 149 1.97 8.60 -1.18
CA ARG A 149 1.48 7.21 -1.18
C ARG A 149 1.89 6.48 -2.46
N GLY A 150 2.06 5.17 -2.37
CA GLY A 150 2.44 4.37 -3.53
C GLY A 150 3.10 3.04 -3.19
N ARG A 151 3.33 2.23 -4.22
CA ARG A 151 4.16 1.02 -4.15
C ARG A 151 5.51 1.30 -4.79
N TYR A 152 6.57 1.21 -3.99
CA TYR A 152 7.93 1.53 -4.42
C TYR A 152 8.78 0.25 -4.43
N PRO A 153 9.13 -0.27 -5.62
CA PRO A 153 10.04 -1.39 -5.71
C PRO A 153 11.47 -0.94 -5.38
N LEU A 154 12.09 -1.62 -4.42
CA LEU A 154 13.50 -1.50 -4.07
C LEU A 154 14.27 -2.58 -4.83
N GLY A 155 15.39 -2.21 -5.42
CA GLY A 155 16.30 -3.09 -6.15
C GLY A 155 16.45 -2.75 -7.63
N PRO A 156 17.30 -3.51 -8.33
CA PRO A 156 18.07 -4.65 -7.83
C PRO A 156 19.24 -4.22 -6.93
N LEU A 157 19.64 -5.10 -6.00
CA LEU A 157 20.86 -4.92 -5.20
C LEU A 157 22.08 -5.21 -6.08
N GLN A 158 23.03 -4.29 -6.12
CA GLN A 158 24.24 -4.38 -6.93
C GLN A 158 25.46 -4.47 -6.01
N LEU A 159 26.30 -5.47 -6.25
CA LEU A 159 27.58 -5.65 -5.59
C LEU A 159 28.68 -5.45 -6.63
N ARG A 160 29.52 -4.45 -6.42
CA ARG A 160 30.72 -4.19 -7.19
C ARG A 160 31.93 -4.67 -6.41
N LEU A 161 32.70 -5.57 -7.01
CA LEU A 161 33.95 -6.09 -6.49
C LEU A 161 35.08 -5.40 -7.24
N THR A 162 36.08 -4.92 -6.52
CA THR A 162 37.27 -4.31 -7.12
C THR A 162 38.53 -4.94 -6.52
N ASP A 163 39.51 -5.27 -7.35
CA ASP A 163 40.78 -5.79 -6.87
C ASP A 163 41.61 -4.68 -6.17
N PRO A 164 42.60 -5.05 -5.32
CA PRO A 164 43.41 -4.06 -4.61
C PRO A 164 44.19 -3.08 -5.50
N PHE A 165 44.52 -3.46 -6.73
CA PHE A 165 45.25 -2.61 -7.69
C PHE A 165 44.31 -1.80 -8.60
N GLY A 166 42.99 -2.02 -8.50
CA GLY A 166 41.98 -1.37 -9.33
C GLY A 166 42.13 -1.66 -10.82
N MET A 167 42.69 -2.81 -11.18
CA MET A 167 42.89 -3.28 -12.55
C MET A 167 41.68 -4.02 -13.12
N CYS A 168 40.86 -4.61 -12.26
CA CYS A 168 39.67 -5.36 -12.60
C CYS A 168 38.52 -5.03 -11.65
N GLU A 169 37.37 -4.77 -12.24
CA GLU A 169 36.11 -4.53 -11.57
C GLU A 169 35.05 -5.48 -12.10
N LEU A 170 34.28 -6.05 -11.18
CA LEU A 170 33.19 -6.94 -11.54
C LEU A 170 31.92 -6.55 -10.79
N THR A 171 30.85 -6.33 -11.53
CA THR A 171 29.54 -6.05 -10.96
C THR A 171 28.66 -7.31 -11.00
N ARG A 172 28.07 -7.64 -9.86
CA ARG A 172 27.04 -8.68 -9.72
C ARG A 172 25.74 -8.01 -9.26
N SER A 173 24.66 -8.22 -10.01
CA SER A 173 23.31 -7.86 -9.60
C SER A 173 22.60 -9.05 -8.95
N PHE A 174 21.84 -8.77 -7.90
CA PHE A 174 20.86 -9.69 -7.33
C PHE A 174 19.48 -9.27 -7.84
N SER A 175 18.76 -10.18 -8.49
CA SER A 175 17.46 -9.91 -9.14
C SER A 175 16.28 -9.81 -8.16
N ALA A 176 16.52 -9.93 -6.85
CA ALA A 176 15.47 -9.81 -5.85
C ALA A 176 14.98 -8.36 -5.72
N PHE A 177 13.66 -8.17 -5.75
CA PHE A 177 12.98 -6.91 -5.52
C PHE A 177 12.09 -7.03 -4.29
N ASP A 178 12.11 -6.01 -3.43
CA ASP A 178 11.23 -5.90 -2.26
C ASP A 178 10.38 -4.66 -2.50
N THR A 179 9.11 -4.69 -2.09
CA THR A 179 8.22 -3.55 -2.32
C THR A 179 7.90 -2.88 -1.00
N LEU A 180 8.16 -1.57 -0.93
CA LEU A 180 7.67 -0.71 0.14
C LEU A 180 6.29 -0.17 -0.26
N THR A 181 5.26 -0.49 0.51
CA THR A 181 3.93 0.07 0.34
C THR A 181 3.74 1.24 1.29
N VAL A 182 3.64 2.45 0.75
CA VAL A 182 3.34 3.65 1.51
C VAL A 182 1.83 3.89 1.45
N ILE A 183 1.16 3.65 2.58
CA ILE A 183 -0.29 3.80 2.73
C ILE A 183 -0.64 5.24 3.11
N PRO A 184 -1.87 5.71 2.87
CA PRO A 184 -2.31 7.02 3.35
C PRO A 184 -2.13 7.17 4.86
N ARG A 185 -2.01 8.42 5.32
CA ARG A 185 -2.04 8.74 6.75
C ARG A 185 -3.43 8.38 7.31
N VAL A 186 -3.44 7.92 8.55
CA VAL A 186 -4.66 7.58 9.28
C VAL A 186 -4.67 8.43 10.54
N GLU A 187 -5.67 9.30 10.65
CA GLU A 187 -5.89 10.13 11.82
C GLU A 187 -6.87 9.44 12.77
N PRO A 188 -6.58 9.39 14.08
CA PRO A 188 -7.52 8.83 15.05
C PRO A 188 -8.75 9.74 15.15
N LEU A 189 -9.93 9.15 14.97
CA LEU A 189 -11.21 9.85 15.03
C LEU A 189 -11.90 9.65 16.39
N ALA A 190 -12.56 10.70 16.87
CA ALA A 190 -13.31 10.66 18.11
C ALA A 190 -14.50 9.67 18.03
N PRO A 191 -14.86 9.03 19.16
CA PRO A 191 -15.92 8.05 19.20
C PRO A 191 -17.33 8.69 19.14
N VAL A 192 -17.72 9.26 18.00
CA VAL A 192 -19.06 9.84 17.74
C VAL A 192 -20.08 8.80 17.30
N ARG A 193 -21.39 9.00 17.51
CA ARG A 193 -22.44 8.02 17.15
C ARG A 193 -23.36 8.63 16.10
N PHE A 194 -23.19 8.26 14.83
CA PHE A 194 -24.15 8.70 13.81
C PHE A 194 -25.45 7.91 13.91
N SER A 195 -26.59 8.63 13.98
CA SER A 195 -27.92 8.02 13.86
C SER A 195 -28.03 7.28 12.51
N GLY A 196 -28.22 5.95 12.57
CA GLY A 196 -28.13 5.05 11.41
C GLY A 196 -27.15 3.89 11.62
N GLU A 197 -26.21 4.02 12.57
CA GLU A 197 -25.55 2.86 13.17
C GLU A 197 -26.63 2.04 13.90
N ALA A 198 -26.92 0.83 13.41
CA ALA A 198 -27.84 -0.06 14.10
C ALA A 198 -27.35 -0.22 15.55
N LYS A 199 -28.29 -0.26 16.52
CA LYS A 199 -28.01 -0.56 17.93
C LYS A 199 -27.45 -1.98 18.05
N GLY A 200 -26.17 -2.17 17.74
CA GLY A 200 -25.67 -3.51 17.51
C GLY A 200 -24.16 -3.53 17.39
N TYR A 201 -23.49 -3.22 18.50
CA TYR A 201 -22.37 -3.97 19.10
C TYR A 201 -21.64 -3.02 20.07
N GLY A 202 -21.89 -3.13 21.37
CA GLY A 202 -21.16 -2.36 22.38
C GLY A 202 -21.99 -1.98 23.61
N ASP A 203 -23.05 -1.20 23.41
CA ASP A 203 -23.89 -0.69 24.53
C ASP A 203 -25.10 -1.60 24.84
N GLY A 204 -25.43 -2.48 23.89
CA GLY A 204 -26.58 -3.39 24.01
C GLY A 204 -26.41 -4.43 25.11
N ARG A 205 -25.18 -4.77 25.53
CA ARG A 205 -24.97 -5.86 26.49
C ARG A 205 -25.49 -5.52 27.90
N GLN A 206 -25.62 -4.24 28.25
CA GLN A 206 -26.17 -3.84 29.55
C GLN A 206 -27.68 -3.56 29.54
N ARG A 207 -28.29 -3.24 28.38
CA ARG A 207 -29.76 -3.09 28.29
C ARG A 207 -30.50 -4.28 27.69
N SER A 208 -29.84 -5.16 26.93
CA SER A 208 -30.47 -6.37 26.40
C SER A 208 -30.63 -7.47 27.46
N LEU A 209 -29.84 -7.42 28.54
CA LEU A 209 -30.07 -8.27 29.71
C LEU A 209 -31.27 -7.84 30.55
N ALA A 210 -31.70 -6.57 30.44
CA ALA A 210 -32.85 -6.04 31.19
C ALA A 210 -34.17 -6.07 30.41
N LEU A 211 -34.13 -6.31 29.09
CA LEU A 211 -35.29 -6.50 28.21
C LEU A 211 -35.37 -7.93 27.66
N ALA A 212 -34.73 -8.90 28.32
CA ALA A 212 -34.97 -10.33 28.11
C ALA A 212 -36.34 -10.77 28.68
N GLY A 213 -37.35 -9.90 28.56
CA GLY A 213 -38.75 -10.21 28.72
C GLY A 213 -39.37 -10.31 27.33
N GLU A 214 -39.61 -11.54 26.90
CA GLU A 214 -40.62 -12.02 25.95
C GLU A 214 -40.89 -11.22 24.64
N ASP A 215 -40.81 -11.94 23.51
CA ASP A 215 -41.67 -11.77 22.31
C ASP A 215 -41.18 -11.11 21.00
N ASP A 216 -39.87 -10.99 20.74
CA ASP A 216 -39.41 -10.52 19.39
C ASP A 216 -38.73 -11.59 18.51
N VAL A 217 -38.96 -12.88 18.78
CA VAL A 217 -38.46 -13.97 17.92
C VAL A 217 -39.57 -14.42 16.97
N ILE A 218 -39.47 -14.08 15.68
CA ILE A 218 -40.39 -14.58 14.64
C ILE A 218 -40.26 -16.11 14.58
N PRO A 219 -41.27 -16.88 15.05
CA PRO A 219 -41.17 -18.33 15.07
C PRO A 219 -41.38 -18.86 13.64
N ARG A 220 -40.59 -19.85 13.23
CA ARG A 220 -40.78 -20.55 11.95
C ARG A 220 -41.08 -22.02 12.18
N GLY A 221 -41.77 -22.65 11.23
CA GLY A 221 -41.96 -24.10 11.24
C GLY A 221 -40.62 -24.83 11.25
N TYR A 222 -40.56 -25.91 12.04
CA TYR A 222 -39.46 -26.85 12.09
C TYR A 222 -39.22 -27.48 10.71
N ARG A 223 -37.96 -27.54 10.30
CA ARG A 223 -37.53 -28.29 9.12
C ARG A 223 -36.65 -29.43 9.57
N TYR A 224 -36.74 -30.55 8.86
CA TYR A 224 -35.92 -31.72 9.14
C TYR A 224 -34.43 -31.36 9.04
N GLY A 225 -33.70 -31.48 10.14
CA GLY A 225 -32.31 -31.03 10.29
C GLY A 225 -32.10 -29.85 11.26
N ASP A 226 -33.18 -29.22 11.73
CA ASP A 226 -33.11 -28.23 12.81
C ASP A 226 -32.85 -28.91 14.16
N ASP A 227 -32.01 -28.30 15.00
CA ASP A 227 -31.72 -28.79 16.35
C ASP A 227 -32.97 -28.68 17.24
N LEU A 228 -33.43 -29.82 17.78
CA LEU A 228 -34.59 -29.91 18.69
C LEU A 228 -34.42 -29.07 19.96
N ARG A 229 -33.19 -28.72 20.36
CA ARG A 229 -32.92 -27.82 21.49
C ARG A 229 -33.36 -26.38 21.22
N ARG A 230 -33.60 -26.02 19.95
CA ARG A 230 -34.02 -24.68 19.52
C ARG A 230 -35.55 -24.54 19.37
N VAL A 231 -36.30 -25.57 19.75
CA VAL A 231 -37.77 -25.57 19.70
C VAL A 231 -38.34 -24.55 20.71
N HIS A 232 -39.21 -23.68 20.22
CA HIS A 232 -39.98 -22.74 21.03
C HIS A 232 -41.26 -23.41 21.53
N TRP A 233 -41.21 -24.06 22.69
CA TRP A 233 -42.34 -24.84 23.23
C TRP A 233 -43.62 -24.03 23.40
N ARG A 234 -43.55 -22.75 23.80
CA ARG A 234 -44.73 -21.88 23.95
C ARG A 234 -45.45 -21.61 22.62
N SER A 235 -44.69 -21.43 21.53
CA SER A 235 -45.26 -21.23 20.19
C SER A 235 -45.73 -22.55 19.59
N THR A 236 -44.98 -23.63 19.85
CA THR A 236 -45.37 -25.00 19.47
C THR A 236 -46.73 -25.38 20.08
N ALA A 237 -46.95 -25.05 21.36
CA ALA A 237 -48.22 -25.31 22.05
C ALA A 237 -49.40 -24.48 21.48
N ARG A 238 -49.16 -23.28 20.96
CA ARG A 238 -50.21 -22.42 20.39
C ARG A 238 -50.58 -22.81 18.95
N TYR A 239 -49.60 -23.21 18.14
CA TYR A 239 -49.81 -23.50 16.72
C TYR A 239 -49.99 -25.00 16.41
N GLY A 240 -49.72 -25.90 17.37
CA GLY A 240 -49.89 -27.35 17.20
C GLY A 240 -48.81 -28.03 16.36
N GLU A 241 -47.82 -27.28 15.88
CA GLU A 241 -46.68 -27.76 15.08
C GLU A 241 -45.36 -27.34 15.72
N LEU A 242 -44.28 -28.11 15.52
CA LEU A 242 -42.96 -27.78 16.06
C LEU A 242 -42.48 -26.44 15.49
N MET A 243 -42.32 -25.44 16.36
CA MET A 243 -41.82 -24.11 15.99
C MET A 243 -40.39 -23.97 16.47
N VAL A 244 -39.47 -23.51 15.62
CA VAL A 244 -38.07 -23.27 15.96
C VAL A 244 -37.81 -21.77 16.07
N ARG A 245 -37.02 -21.38 17.07
CA ARG A 245 -36.52 -20.00 17.21
C ARG A 245 -35.65 -19.67 16.00
N ARG A 246 -36.06 -18.70 15.18
CA ARG A 246 -35.17 -18.15 14.15
C ARG A 246 -34.13 -17.30 14.87
N GLU A 247 -32.85 -17.67 14.77
CA GLU A 247 -31.76 -16.79 15.19
C GLU A 247 -31.82 -15.52 14.33
N GLU A 248 -32.18 -14.39 14.94
CA GLU A 248 -31.93 -13.09 14.33
C GLU A 248 -30.42 -12.88 14.35
N GLN A 249 -29.79 -12.93 13.18
CA GLN A 249 -28.39 -12.54 13.10
C GLN A 249 -28.33 -11.05 13.46
N PRO A 250 -27.51 -10.64 14.45
CA PRO A 250 -27.37 -9.24 14.78
C PRO A 250 -26.88 -8.51 13.53
N ARG A 251 -27.72 -7.61 13.00
CA ARG A 251 -27.34 -6.74 11.88
C ARG A 251 -26.15 -5.90 12.32
N ARG A 252 -24.97 -6.20 11.79
CA ARG A 252 -23.80 -5.33 11.94
C ARG A 252 -24.09 -3.99 11.28
N SER A 253 -23.65 -2.92 11.93
CA SER A 253 -23.58 -1.59 11.33
C SER A 253 -22.80 -1.67 10.02
N ARG A 254 -23.36 -1.14 8.94
CA ARG A 254 -22.70 -1.10 7.62
C ARG A 254 -22.24 0.32 7.35
N CYS A 255 -21.01 0.49 6.86
CA CYS A 255 -20.51 1.78 6.43
C CYS A 255 -19.95 1.69 5.01
N THR A 256 -20.39 2.59 4.14
CA THR A 256 -19.84 2.78 2.81
C THR A 256 -19.12 4.11 2.79
N VAL A 257 -17.83 4.08 2.48
CA VAL A 257 -17.02 5.27 2.26
C VAL A 257 -16.93 5.50 0.76
N LEU A 258 -17.58 6.57 0.27
CA LEU A 258 -17.47 7.03 -1.11
C LEU A 258 -16.28 7.99 -1.21
N LEU A 259 -15.29 7.64 -2.01
CA LEU A 259 -14.17 8.51 -2.36
C LEU A 259 -14.33 8.97 -3.81
N ASP A 260 -14.49 10.26 -4.00
CA ASP A 260 -14.40 10.87 -5.31
C ASP A 260 -12.95 10.86 -5.78
N THR A 261 -12.68 10.22 -6.92
CA THR A 261 -11.33 10.18 -7.52
C THR A 261 -11.25 10.97 -8.82
N ARG A 262 -12.30 11.68 -9.23
CA ARG A 262 -12.33 12.40 -10.52
C ARG A 262 -11.21 13.43 -10.61
N GLY A 263 -10.36 13.35 -11.64
CA GLY A 263 -9.26 14.29 -11.83
C GLY A 263 -9.70 15.76 -11.87
N GLY A 264 -10.82 16.04 -12.54
CA GLY A 264 -11.36 17.40 -12.66
C GLY A 264 -11.98 17.98 -11.38
N ALA A 265 -12.17 17.18 -10.33
CA ALA A 265 -12.75 17.63 -9.06
C ALA A 265 -11.70 18.15 -8.06
N TYR A 266 -10.41 17.92 -8.34
CA TYR A 266 -9.32 18.30 -7.45
C TYR A 266 -8.32 19.19 -8.19
N GLU A 267 -7.94 20.29 -7.56
CA GLU A 267 -6.85 21.14 -8.02
C GLU A 267 -5.59 20.96 -7.16
N GLY A 268 -4.43 21.09 -7.81
CA GLY A 268 -3.13 20.94 -7.18
C GLY A 268 -2.61 19.50 -7.14
N ALA A 269 -1.31 19.37 -6.90
CA ALA A 269 -0.61 18.08 -6.81
C ALA A 269 0.37 18.10 -5.63
N GLY A 270 0.74 16.91 -5.16
CA GLY A 270 1.70 16.74 -4.06
C GLY A 270 1.03 16.25 -2.76
N PRO A 271 1.85 16.08 -1.70
CA PRO A 271 1.46 15.36 -0.48
C PRO A 271 0.40 16.08 0.36
N ASP A 272 0.30 17.41 0.24
CA ASP A 272 -0.68 18.24 0.95
C ASP A 272 -1.84 18.69 0.03
N SER A 273 -2.10 17.96 -1.06
CA SER A 273 -3.19 18.27 -1.99
C SER A 273 -4.55 17.88 -1.42
N ALA A 274 -5.61 18.49 -1.97
CA ALA A 274 -6.99 18.20 -1.58
C ALA A 274 -7.36 16.72 -1.76
N PHE A 275 -6.80 16.08 -2.79
CA PHE A 275 -7.00 14.66 -3.05
C PHE A 275 -6.33 13.78 -2.00
N GLU A 276 -5.09 14.07 -1.61
CA GLU A 276 -4.41 13.34 -0.52
C GLU A 276 -5.17 13.47 0.81
N TRP A 277 -5.76 14.64 1.08
CA TRP A 277 -6.62 14.83 2.26
C TRP A 277 -7.86 13.95 2.20
N ALA A 278 -8.55 13.88 1.05
CA ALA A 278 -9.71 13.01 0.86
C ALA A 278 -9.36 11.51 1.01
N VAL A 279 -8.21 11.08 0.47
CA VAL A 279 -7.70 9.70 0.61
C VAL A 279 -7.36 9.38 2.06
N SER A 280 -6.66 10.30 2.76
CA SER A 280 -6.36 10.19 4.20
C SER A 280 -7.66 10.13 5.04
N GLY A 281 -8.65 10.95 4.66
CA GLY A 281 -9.97 10.95 5.28
C GLY A 281 -10.72 9.64 5.12
N ALA A 282 -10.76 9.12 3.90
CA ALA A 282 -11.37 7.82 3.60
C ALA A 282 -10.67 6.71 4.39
N ALA A 283 -9.34 6.68 4.40
CA ALA A 283 -8.55 5.72 5.18
C ALA A 283 -8.90 5.78 6.67
N SER A 284 -8.95 6.99 7.24
CA SER A 284 -9.25 7.22 8.66
C SER A 284 -10.65 6.75 9.06
N VAL A 285 -11.65 7.06 8.24
CA VAL A 285 -13.03 6.61 8.48
C VAL A 285 -13.15 5.08 8.36
N LEU A 286 -12.49 4.46 7.36
CA LEU A 286 -12.49 3.01 7.19
C LEU A 286 -11.91 2.30 8.41
N VAL A 287 -10.72 2.70 8.88
CA VAL A 287 -10.11 2.13 10.09
C VAL A 287 -11.01 2.33 11.30
N HIS A 288 -11.47 3.55 11.51
CA HIS A 288 -12.30 3.89 12.65
C HIS A 288 -13.59 3.07 12.72
N MET A 289 -14.23 2.84 11.58
CA MET A 289 -15.44 2.03 11.48
C MET A 289 -15.16 0.53 11.66
N LEU A 290 -14.04 0.03 11.12
CA LEU A 290 -13.61 -1.36 11.31
C LEU A 290 -13.29 -1.67 12.78
N GLU A 291 -12.60 -0.75 13.49
CA GLU A 291 -12.29 -0.87 14.91
C GLU A 291 -13.55 -0.94 15.79
N ARG A 292 -14.65 -0.35 15.33
CA ARG A 292 -15.97 -0.42 15.98
C ARG A 292 -16.77 -1.67 15.65
N GLY A 293 -16.24 -2.56 14.81
CA GLY A 293 -16.93 -3.77 14.37
C GLY A 293 -18.00 -3.53 13.29
N SER A 294 -18.02 -2.34 12.68
CA SER A 294 -18.84 -2.08 11.50
C SER A 294 -18.26 -2.82 10.31
N SER A 295 -19.13 -3.33 9.44
CA SER A 295 -18.72 -3.85 8.15
C SER A 295 -18.55 -2.68 7.19
N VAL A 296 -17.36 -2.51 6.63
CA VAL A 296 -17.03 -1.34 5.80
C VAL A 296 -16.67 -1.72 4.37
N ARG A 297 -16.93 -0.79 3.44
CA ARG A 297 -16.43 -0.87 2.08
C ARG A 297 -16.06 0.52 1.55
N LEU A 298 -15.05 0.55 0.71
CA LEU A 298 -14.65 1.70 -0.10
C LEU A 298 -15.37 1.61 -1.46
N LEU A 299 -16.02 2.69 -1.86
CA LEU A 299 -16.63 2.89 -3.17
C LEU A 299 -15.97 4.09 -3.85
N THR A 300 -15.67 3.99 -5.14
CA THR A 300 -15.16 5.12 -5.94
C THR A 300 -16.22 5.66 -6.89
N ASP A 301 -16.03 6.87 -7.43
CA ASP A 301 -16.86 7.46 -8.49
C ASP A 301 -17.03 6.54 -9.72
N SER A 302 -15.98 5.78 -10.05
CA SER A 302 -15.97 4.83 -11.16
C SER A 302 -16.82 3.57 -10.92
N GLY A 303 -17.35 3.37 -9.72
CA GLY A 303 -18.14 2.20 -9.31
C GLY A 303 -17.31 1.04 -8.78
N SER A 304 -16.00 1.23 -8.57
CA SER A 304 -15.14 0.20 -7.97
C SER A 304 -15.45 0.05 -6.48
N VAL A 305 -15.51 -1.19 -5.98
CA VAL A 305 -15.83 -1.51 -4.58
C VAL A 305 -14.74 -2.38 -3.97
N VAL A 306 -14.27 -2.01 -2.77
CA VAL A 306 -13.28 -2.77 -2.00
C VAL A 306 -13.75 -2.94 -0.54
N PRO A 307 -13.86 -4.17 -0.01
CA PRO A 307 -13.57 -5.44 -0.68
C PRO A 307 -14.64 -5.75 -1.74
N GLY A 308 -14.28 -6.52 -2.77
CA GLY A 308 -15.16 -6.79 -3.92
C GLY A 308 -16.52 -7.42 -3.55
N HIS A 309 -17.42 -7.51 -4.53
CA HIS A 309 -18.78 -8.02 -4.33
C HIS A 309 -18.80 -9.51 -3.93
N GLY A 310 -18.98 -9.80 -2.63
CA GLY A 310 -19.54 -11.07 -2.16
C GLY A 310 -21.06 -10.99 -2.06
N ALA A 311 -21.77 -12.12 -2.11
CA ALA A 311 -23.24 -12.18 -2.14
C ALA A 311 -23.96 -11.43 -1.00
N ASP A 312 -23.26 -11.07 0.08
CA ASP A 312 -23.78 -10.28 1.20
C ASP A 312 -22.97 -9.00 1.50
N GLY A 313 -22.00 -8.64 0.65
CA GLY A 313 -21.20 -7.39 0.70
C GLY A 313 -20.35 -7.14 1.96
N PHE A 314 -20.51 -7.95 3.00
CA PHE A 314 -20.04 -7.68 4.35
C PHE A 314 -19.88 -9.00 5.14
N ALA A 315 -18.95 -9.86 4.72
CA ALA A 315 -18.46 -10.98 5.52
C ALA A 315 -16.96 -10.71 5.81
N GLY A 316 -16.44 -10.81 7.03
CA GLY A 316 -16.92 -11.69 8.10
C GLY A 316 -16.14 -11.56 9.41
N THR A 317 -15.60 -12.67 9.88
CA THR A 317 -15.06 -12.84 11.25
C THR A 317 -13.73 -12.11 11.46
N GLY A 318 -13.27 -11.89 12.70
CA GLY A 318 -12.20 -10.93 13.03
C GLY A 318 -10.88 -11.05 12.26
N GLN A 319 -10.55 -12.23 11.72
CA GLN A 319 -9.40 -12.43 10.82
C GLN A 319 -9.60 -11.75 9.45
N GLU A 320 -10.83 -11.79 8.92
CA GLU A 320 -11.23 -11.14 7.67
C GLU A 320 -11.22 -9.61 7.80
N THR A 321 -11.40 -9.07 9.02
CA THR A 321 -11.38 -7.62 9.27
C THR A 321 -9.99 -7.01 9.05
N ALA A 322 -8.94 -7.65 9.54
CA ALA A 322 -7.55 -7.18 9.36
C ALA A 322 -7.09 -7.32 7.89
N GLU A 323 -7.49 -8.40 7.22
CA GLU A 323 -7.22 -8.59 5.79
C GLU A 323 -7.96 -7.57 4.93
N ALA A 324 -9.24 -7.30 5.21
CA ALA A 324 -10.02 -6.27 4.54
C ALA A 324 -9.42 -4.87 4.75
N ALA A 325 -9.00 -4.54 5.97
CA ALA A 325 -8.29 -3.29 6.26
C ALA A 325 -7.01 -3.18 5.44
N GLY A 326 -6.21 -4.26 5.39
CA GLY A 326 -4.99 -4.32 4.61
C GLY A 326 -5.23 -4.13 3.11
N LEU A 327 -6.29 -4.74 2.57
CA LEU A 327 -6.68 -4.61 1.16
C LEU A 327 -7.11 -3.18 0.84
N MET A 328 -7.96 -2.56 1.66
CA MET A 328 -8.39 -1.16 1.47
C MET A 328 -7.22 -0.20 1.53
N MET A 329 -6.30 -0.39 2.49
CA MET A 329 -5.09 0.45 2.59
C MET A 329 -4.16 0.28 1.40
N ASP A 330 -4.01 -0.95 0.89
CA ASP A 330 -3.23 -1.20 -0.31
C ASP A 330 -3.90 -0.63 -1.57
N THR A 331 -5.23 -0.64 -1.66
CA THR A 331 -5.98 0.03 -2.72
C THR A 331 -5.78 1.54 -2.63
N LEU A 332 -5.98 2.14 -1.46
CA LEU A 332 -5.80 3.59 -1.26
C LEU A 332 -4.33 4.02 -1.46
N ALA A 333 -3.36 3.14 -1.21
CA ALA A 333 -1.95 3.42 -1.48
C ALA A 333 -1.66 3.63 -2.97
N VAL A 334 -2.42 3.00 -3.87
CA VAL A 334 -2.19 3.06 -5.32
C VAL A 334 -3.29 3.74 -6.10
N ILE A 335 -4.37 4.14 -5.44
CA ILE A 335 -5.47 4.86 -6.07
C ILE A 335 -4.94 6.18 -6.63
N ASP A 336 -5.37 6.53 -7.84
CA ASP A 336 -5.01 7.78 -8.52
C ASP A 336 -6.29 8.39 -9.11
N HIS A 337 -6.15 9.55 -9.73
CA HIS A 337 -7.28 10.22 -10.36
C HIS A 337 -7.93 9.36 -11.44
N SER A 338 -9.26 9.33 -11.44
CA SER A 338 -10.05 8.74 -12.51
C SER A 338 -10.22 9.74 -13.66
N ASP A 339 -10.29 9.21 -14.88
CA ASP A 339 -10.70 9.95 -16.08
C ASP A 339 -12.22 10.18 -16.13
N GLY A 340 -12.95 9.82 -15.06
CA GLY A 340 -14.39 9.94 -14.98
C GLY A 340 -14.84 11.39 -14.77
N THR A 341 -16.00 11.74 -15.34
CA THR A 341 -16.58 13.09 -15.21
C THR A 341 -17.77 13.16 -14.27
N GLY A 342 -18.28 12.03 -13.78
CA GLY A 342 -19.53 11.99 -13.01
C GLY A 342 -19.59 10.86 -11.99
N LEU A 343 -20.66 10.88 -11.18
CA LEU A 343 -20.85 9.98 -10.03
C LEU A 343 -21.97 8.94 -10.25
N SER A 344 -22.48 8.82 -11.47
CA SER A 344 -23.62 7.96 -11.81
C SER A 344 -23.33 6.48 -11.58
N ARG A 345 -22.11 6.01 -11.86
CA ARG A 345 -21.72 4.61 -11.63
C ARG A 345 -21.71 4.26 -10.14
N ALA A 346 -21.16 5.15 -9.32
CA ALA A 346 -21.25 5.02 -7.86
C ALA A 346 -22.71 4.98 -7.39
N TYR A 347 -23.56 5.86 -7.94
CA TYR A 347 -24.99 5.88 -7.63
C TYR A 347 -25.68 4.56 -7.99
N ASP A 348 -25.39 3.97 -9.16
CA ASP A 348 -25.98 2.71 -9.59
C ASP A 348 -25.60 1.54 -8.67
N VAL A 349 -24.36 1.51 -8.18
CA VAL A 349 -23.91 0.52 -7.19
C VAL A 349 -24.68 0.68 -5.87
N LEU A 350 -24.82 1.91 -5.37
CA LEU A 350 -25.61 2.19 -4.16
C LEU A 350 -27.11 1.89 -4.36
N ARG A 351 -27.61 1.96 -5.60
CA ARG A 351 -29.00 1.66 -5.94
C ARG A 351 -29.33 0.17 -5.80
N GLY A 352 -28.35 -0.72 -5.91
CA GLY A 352 -28.52 -2.16 -5.72
C GLY A 352 -28.46 -2.63 -4.26
N GLY A 353 -28.02 -1.77 -3.33
CA GLY A 353 -27.73 -2.13 -1.94
C GLY A 353 -28.66 -1.50 -0.90
N ASN A 354 -28.61 -2.03 0.32
CA ASN A 354 -29.15 -1.37 1.51
C ASN A 354 -27.96 -0.85 2.34
N GLU A 355 -27.81 0.48 2.34
CA GLU A 355 -26.67 1.19 2.94
C GLU A 355 -26.99 1.57 4.38
N GLY A 356 -26.06 1.31 5.30
CA GLY A 356 -26.14 1.85 6.66
C GLY A 356 -25.74 3.32 6.67
N LEU A 357 -24.50 3.58 7.08
CA LEU A 357 -23.88 4.90 7.04
C LEU A 357 -23.13 5.10 5.72
N LEU A 358 -23.42 6.17 5.00
CA LEU A 358 -22.70 6.63 3.82
C LEU A 358 -21.84 7.84 4.20
N VAL A 359 -20.52 7.72 4.06
CA VAL A 359 -19.58 8.84 4.26
C VAL A 359 -18.94 9.16 2.93
N ALA A 360 -19.08 10.38 2.44
CA ALA A 360 -18.56 10.79 1.14
C ALA A 360 -17.44 11.83 1.31
N PHE A 361 -16.32 11.62 0.63
CA PHE A 361 -15.25 12.60 0.43
C PHE A 361 -15.31 13.05 -1.03
N LEU A 362 -15.73 14.30 -1.23
CA LEU A 362 -16.07 14.85 -2.54
C LEU A 362 -15.17 16.04 -2.86
N GLY A 363 -14.68 16.11 -4.10
CA GLY A 363 -14.02 17.31 -4.64
C GLY A 363 -15.05 18.38 -5.03
N ASP A 364 -14.66 19.25 -5.96
CA ASP A 364 -15.60 20.22 -6.54
C ASP A 364 -16.75 19.51 -7.29
N LEU A 365 -17.94 20.08 -7.15
CA LEU A 365 -19.20 19.52 -7.67
C LEU A 365 -19.90 20.52 -8.58
N ASP A 366 -20.22 20.07 -9.79
CA ASP A 366 -21.21 20.76 -10.60
C ASP A 366 -22.65 20.45 -10.12
N GLU A 367 -23.63 21.05 -10.79
CA GLU A 367 -25.04 20.90 -10.45
C GLU A 367 -25.59 19.49 -10.66
N GLU A 368 -25.18 18.83 -11.75
CA GLU A 368 -25.65 17.48 -12.09
C GLU A 368 -25.10 16.44 -11.11
N GLN A 369 -23.82 16.60 -10.76
CA GLN A 369 -23.10 15.79 -9.80
C GLN A 369 -23.69 15.99 -8.40
N ALA A 370 -23.92 17.23 -7.97
CA ALA A 370 -24.58 17.51 -6.69
C ALA A 370 -25.99 16.92 -6.63
N ALA A 371 -26.78 17.03 -7.71
CA ALA A 371 -28.10 16.40 -7.81
C ALA A 371 -28.03 14.86 -7.77
N THR A 372 -26.96 14.26 -8.29
CA THR A 372 -26.74 12.80 -8.24
C THR A 372 -26.37 12.35 -6.82
N VAL A 373 -25.46 13.06 -6.15
CA VAL A 373 -25.10 12.80 -4.74
C VAL A 373 -26.30 13.00 -3.81
N ALA A 374 -27.11 14.04 -4.04
CA ALA A 374 -28.35 14.28 -3.31
C ALA A 374 -29.34 13.11 -3.39
N LYS A 375 -29.31 12.30 -4.46
CA LYS A 375 -30.16 11.09 -4.57
C LYS A 375 -29.62 9.91 -3.75
N MET A 376 -28.32 9.85 -3.48
CA MET A 376 -27.67 8.75 -2.76
C MET A 376 -28.08 8.68 -1.26
N SER A 377 -28.32 9.83 -0.60
CA SER A 377 -28.71 9.87 0.83
C SER A 377 -30.03 9.17 1.12
N ARG A 378 -30.99 9.21 0.18
CA ARG A 378 -32.37 8.73 0.39
C ARG A 378 -32.49 7.25 0.73
N ARG A 379 -31.42 6.47 0.51
CA ARG A 379 -31.37 5.02 0.74
C ARG A 379 -30.41 4.60 1.84
N SER A 380 -29.73 5.57 2.45
CA SER A 380 -28.82 5.35 3.57
C SER A 380 -29.55 5.60 4.90
N GLY A 381 -29.24 4.81 5.92
CA GLY A 381 -29.63 5.10 7.31
C GLY A 381 -28.99 6.40 7.82
N GLY A 382 -27.85 6.79 7.23
CA GLY A 382 -27.27 8.12 7.40
C GLY A 382 -26.26 8.51 6.35
N ALA A 383 -26.12 9.81 6.12
CA ALA A 383 -25.31 10.37 5.05
C ALA A 383 -24.50 11.57 5.56
N VAL A 384 -23.17 11.50 5.46
CA VAL A 384 -22.23 12.57 5.84
C VAL A 384 -21.34 12.86 4.63
N ALA A 385 -21.25 14.11 4.22
CA ALA A 385 -20.42 14.53 3.09
C ALA A 385 -19.39 15.57 3.54
N PHE A 386 -18.13 15.30 3.24
CA PHE A 386 -17.02 16.24 3.32
C PHE A 386 -16.76 16.75 1.91
N VAL A 387 -17.15 17.99 1.63
CA VAL A 387 -16.99 18.62 0.32
C VAL A 387 -15.85 19.63 0.40
N LEU A 388 -14.81 19.41 -0.40
CA LEU A 388 -13.64 20.28 -0.44
C LEU A 388 -14.01 21.64 -1.02
N ASP A 389 -13.50 22.71 -0.40
CA ASP A 389 -13.73 24.08 -0.84
C ASP A 389 -12.62 24.54 -1.80
N PRO A 390 -12.82 24.48 -3.13
CA PRO A 390 -11.76 24.72 -4.10
C PRO A 390 -11.08 26.08 -3.91
N ASP A 391 -11.82 27.10 -3.46
CA ASP A 391 -11.28 28.45 -3.25
C ASP A 391 -10.19 28.46 -2.16
N THR A 392 -10.28 27.60 -1.14
CA THR A 392 -9.29 27.55 -0.05
C THR A 392 -8.06 26.69 -0.36
N TRP A 393 -8.20 25.71 -1.25
CA TRP A 393 -7.12 24.78 -1.61
C TRP A 393 -6.21 25.33 -2.70
N VAL A 394 -6.74 26.20 -3.56
CA VAL A 394 -6.01 26.83 -4.68
C VAL A 394 -5.28 28.11 -4.26
N ARG A 395 -5.76 28.80 -3.22
CA ARG A 395 -5.23 30.10 -2.82
C ARG A 395 -3.78 30.04 -2.31
N GLU A 396 -2.92 30.84 -2.93
CA GLU A 396 -1.79 31.46 -2.24
C GLU A 396 -2.31 32.61 -1.35
N ALA A 397 -1.60 32.93 -0.27
CA ALA A 397 -2.05 33.88 0.77
C ALA A 397 -2.36 35.31 0.25
N THR A 398 -2.06 35.61 -1.01
CA THR A 398 -2.18 36.92 -1.66
C THR A 398 -3.38 37.10 -2.60
N ASP A 399 -4.21 36.07 -2.82
CA ASP A 399 -5.30 36.14 -3.82
C ASP A 399 -6.62 36.75 -3.31
N VAL A 400 -7.19 37.68 -4.09
CA VAL A 400 -8.48 38.35 -3.86
C VAL A 400 -9.64 37.33 -3.84
N PRO A 401 -10.61 37.43 -2.91
CA PRO A 401 -11.72 36.47 -2.83
C PRO A 401 -12.54 36.40 -4.12
N ARG A 402 -12.61 35.21 -4.74
CA ARG A 402 -13.67 34.90 -5.72
C ARG A 402 -15.01 34.80 -4.99
N PRO A 403 -16.14 35.11 -5.65
CA PRO A 403 -17.46 35.02 -5.04
C PRO A 403 -17.80 33.55 -4.70
N GLY A 404 -17.67 33.18 -3.43
CA GLY A 404 -17.88 31.83 -2.86
C GLY A 404 -19.34 31.34 -2.84
N GLY A 405 -20.17 31.78 -3.79
CA GLY A 405 -21.59 31.43 -3.85
C GLY A 405 -21.86 30.00 -4.33
N ARG A 406 -21.07 29.50 -5.29
CA ARG A 406 -21.30 28.18 -5.91
C ARG A 406 -21.14 27.04 -4.91
N HIS A 407 -20.03 27.01 -4.17
CA HIS A 407 -19.77 25.97 -3.15
C HIS A 407 -20.85 25.95 -2.06
N ALA A 408 -21.23 27.13 -1.56
CA ALA A 408 -22.29 27.26 -0.56
C ALA A 408 -23.65 26.76 -1.07
N GLU A 409 -23.97 27.00 -2.35
CA GLU A 409 -25.18 26.50 -2.98
C GLU A 409 -25.18 24.97 -3.11
N ARG A 410 -24.05 24.35 -3.48
CA ARG A 410 -23.93 22.88 -3.55
C ARG A 410 -24.07 22.25 -2.15
N LEU A 411 -23.47 22.84 -1.12
CA LEU A 411 -23.66 22.41 0.26
C LEU A 411 -25.12 22.51 0.70
N ARG A 412 -25.81 23.60 0.36
CA ARG A 412 -27.24 23.77 0.66
C ARG A 412 -28.08 22.68 -0.01
N MET A 413 -27.85 22.41 -1.29
CA MET A 413 -28.56 21.36 -2.04
C MET A 413 -28.39 19.98 -1.40
N LEU A 414 -27.17 19.64 -0.94
CA LEU A 414 -26.92 18.38 -0.24
C LEU A 414 -27.65 18.32 1.11
N ARG A 415 -27.62 19.40 1.90
CA ARG A 415 -28.31 19.49 3.20
C ARG A 415 -29.82 19.35 3.05
N GLU A 416 -30.42 20.00 2.07
CA GLU A 416 -31.85 19.86 1.74
C GLU A 416 -32.22 18.43 1.34
N ALA A 417 -31.28 17.69 0.75
CA ALA A 417 -31.43 16.28 0.42
C ALA A 417 -31.16 15.31 1.59
N GLY A 418 -30.94 15.83 2.81
CA GLY A 418 -30.75 15.03 4.03
C GLY A 418 -29.30 14.62 4.31
N TRP A 419 -28.32 15.18 3.61
CA TRP A 419 -26.90 15.01 3.96
C TRP A 419 -26.49 15.93 5.11
N THR A 420 -25.65 15.42 6.00
CA THR A 420 -24.81 16.28 6.84
C THR A 420 -23.60 16.71 6.01
N ALA A 421 -23.72 17.80 5.26
CA ALA A 421 -22.67 18.29 4.36
C ALA A 421 -21.82 19.39 5.00
N LEU A 422 -20.51 19.17 5.06
CA LEU A 422 -19.51 20.07 5.64
C LEU A 422 -18.53 20.57 4.58
N SER A 423 -18.21 21.86 4.65
CA SER A 423 -17.12 22.46 3.87
C SER A 423 -15.77 22.07 4.46
N VAL A 424 -14.81 21.67 3.63
CA VAL A 424 -13.45 21.31 4.06
C VAL A 424 -12.46 22.36 3.54
N PRO A 425 -12.03 23.32 4.38
CA PRO A 425 -10.97 24.23 4.02
C PRO A 425 -9.59 23.57 4.10
N ARG A 426 -8.61 24.13 3.39
CA ARG A 426 -7.20 23.69 3.49
C ARG A 426 -6.70 23.72 4.93
N GLY A 427 -6.06 22.65 5.37
CA GLY A 427 -5.52 22.51 6.73
C GLY A 427 -6.54 22.13 7.80
N ALA A 428 -7.80 21.88 7.43
CA ALA A 428 -8.79 21.38 8.37
C ALA A 428 -8.40 20.00 8.94
N ALA A 429 -8.41 19.88 10.27
CA ALA A 429 -8.23 18.60 10.94
C ALA A 429 -9.49 17.74 10.78
N LEU A 430 -9.33 16.52 10.27
CA LEU A 430 -10.44 15.63 9.98
C LEU A 430 -11.25 15.31 11.26
N ASN A 431 -10.58 15.07 12.38
CA ASN A 431 -11.25 14.78 13.64
C ASN A 431 -12.17 15.93 14.12
N ALA A 432 -11.81 17.19 13.86
CA ALA A 432 -12.65 18.32 14.23
C ALA A 432 -13.93 18.38 13.37
N LEU A 433 -13.79 18.17 12.06
CA LEU A 433 -14.91 18.09 11.13
C LEU A 433 -15.81 16.88 11.43
N TRP A 434 -15.21 15.75 11.83
CA TRP A 434 -15.91 14.54 12.24
C TRP A 434 -16.81 14.78 13.47
N GLN A 435 -16.29 15.47 14.49
CA GLN A 435 -17.09 15.89 15.65
C GLN A 435 -18.17 16.92 15.29
N GLN A 436 -17.89 17.82 14.35
CA GLN A 436 -18.88 18.76 13.86
C GLN A 436 -20.04 18.06 13.15
N ALA A 437 -19.75 17.06 12.31
CA ALA A 437 -20.77 16.28 11.62
C ALA A 437 -21.72 15.60 12.61
N ASP A 438 -21.19 15.05 13.70
CA ASP A 438 -21.99 14.44 14.76
C ASP A 438 -22.93 15.44 15.45
N ARG A 439 -22.44 16.64 15.76
CA ARG A 439 -23.24 17.72 16.36
C ARG A 439 -24.37 18.17 15.44
N GLU A 440 -24.06 18.43 14.16
CA GLU A 440 -25.05 18.87 13.18
C GLU A 440 -26.14 17.80 12.96
N ARG A 441 -25.75 16.53 12.91
CA ARG A 441 -26.69 15.41 12.74
C ARG A 441 -27.55 15.17 13.97
N SER A 442 -26.97 15.28 15.17
CA SER A 442 -27.72 15.18 16.43
C SER A 442 -28.74 16.31 16.58
N GLY A 443 -28.37 17.53 16.14
CA GLY A 443 -29.29 18.67 16.08
C GLY A 443 -30.47 18.43 15.12
N LEU A 444 -30.22 17.91 13.93
CA LEU A 444 -31.27 17.55 12.96
C LEU A 444 -32.24 16.49 13.52
N ALA A 445 -31.73 15.50 14.25
CA ALA A 445 -32.57 14.48 14.88
C ALA A 445 -33.45 15.04 16.02
N ALA A 446 -32.96 16.03 16.78
CA ALA A 446 -33.74 16.68 17.84
C ALA A 446 -34.91 17.51 17.28
N VAL A 447 -34.68 18.27 16.20
CA VAL A 447 -35.72 19.11 15.57
C VAL A 447 -36.82 18.27 14.90
N GLY A 448 -36.46 17.15 14.27
CA GLY A 448 -37.45 16.22 13.69
C GLY A 448 -38.33 15.51 14.74
N GLY A 449 -37.81 15.30 15.95
CA GLY A 449 -38.55 14.68 17.05
C GLY A 449 -39.60 15.58 17.69
N GLU A 450 -39.39 16.90 17.69
CA GLU A 450 -40.38 17.86 18.22
C GLU A 450 -41.55 18.11 17.26
N ALA A 451 -41.35 17.98 15.95
CA ALA A 451 -42.42 18.14 14.95
C ALA A 451 -43.42 16.96 14.91
N THR A 452 -43.19 15.90 15.70
CA THR A 452 -44.02 14.69 15.71
C THR A 452 -44.73 14.47 17.06
N ARG A 453 -44.84 15.50 17.90
CA ARG A 453 -45.58 15.47 19.17
C ARG A 453 -46.85 16.28 19.15
#